data_AF-A0A9B0H4E5-F1
#
_entry.id   AF-A0A9B0H4E5-F1
#
_cell.length_a   1.000
_cell.length_b   1.000
_cell.length_c   1.000
_cell.angle_alpha   90.00
_cell.angle_beta   90.00
_cell.angle_gamma   90.00
#
_symmetry.space_group_name_H-M   'P 1'
#
loop_
_entity.id
_entity.type
_entity.pdbx_description
1 polymer ?
#
loop_
_entity_poly.entity_id
_entity_poly.type
_entity_poly.pdbx_seq_one_letter_code
_entity_poly.pdbx_strand_id
1 'polypeptide(L)'
;MKLLRVLVLIALPLYCSAGSSGCSPLEEVINKTIDSQVSVEEYQNLLKPYSSGPVTDQALAQLKQCFLSQSNETLSNVGVMMVTMVSSNEL
;
A
#
# COMPACT_ATOMS: atom_id res chain seq x y z
N MET A 1 9.72 37.64 -15.20
CA MET A 1 9.62 36.18 -15.45
C MET A 1 10.78 35.35 -14.87
N LYS A 2 11.61 35.88 -13.96
CA LYS A 2 12.67 35.11 -13.28
C LYS A 2 12.17 34.47 -11.98
N LEU A 3 11.38 35.20 -11.21
CA LEU A 3 10.80 34.74 -9.93
C LEU A 3 9.90 33.50 -10.10
N LEU A 4 9.05 33.47 -11.14
CA LEU A 4 8.20 32.31 -11.41
C LEU A 4 9.02 31.03 -11.69
N ARG A 5 10.14 31.15 -12.41
CA ARG A 5 11.02 30.01 -12.70
C ARG A 5 11.72 29.51 -11.43
N VAL A 6 12.11 30.41 -10.53
CA VAL A 6 12.71 30.05 -9.25
C VAL A 6 11.70 29.32 -8.36
N LEU A 7 10.45 29.79 -8.29
CA LEU A 7 9.39 29.13 -7.51
C LEU A 7 9.07 27.72 -8.04
N VAL A 8 9.01 27.55 -9.36
CA VAL A 8 8.82 26.23 -9.99
C VAL A 8 10.00 25.30 -9.68
N LEU A 9 11.24 25.80 -9.78
CA LEU A 9 12.44 24.99 -9.48
C LEU A 9 12.57 24.62 -8.01
N ILE A 10 12.04 25.42 -7.07
CA ILE A 10 12.02 25.09 -5.64
C ILE A 10 10.93 24.05 -5.34
N ALA A 11 9.82 24.07 -6.08
CA ALA A 11 8.76 23.08 -5.92
C ALA A 11 9.09 21.74 -6.59
N LEU A 12 9.90 21.71 -7.65
CA LEU A 12 10.26 20.49 -8.39
C LEU A 12 10.84 19.38 -7.49
N PRO A 13 11.81 19.63 -6.60
CA PRO A 13 12.31 18.64 -5.65
C PRO A 13 11.18 18.08 -4.79
N LEU A 14 10.27 18.91 -4.28
CA LEU A 14 9.13 18.47 -3.46
C LEU A 14 8.15 17.61 -4.24
N TYR A 15 7.93 17.88 -5.53
CA TYR A 15 7.16 17.01 -6.42
C TYR A 15 7.87 15.68 -6.71
N CYS A 16 9.20 15.68 -6.77
CA CYS A 16 10.00 14.46 -6.94
C CYS A 16 10.21 13.68 -5.63
N SER A 17 9.99 14.29 -4.46
CA SER A 17 10.14 13.65 -3.14
C SER A 17 8.82 13.13 -2.55
N ALA A 18 7.67 13.48 -3.14
CA ALA A 18 6.35 13.08 -2.66
C ALA A 18 5.73 11.91 -3.44
N GLY A 19 6.40 11.43 -4.49
CA GLY A 19 6.05 10.16 -5.10
C GLY A 19 6.67 9.05 -4.25
N SER A 20 5.90 8.45 -3.34
CA SER A 20 6.23 7.12 -2.88
C SER A 20 6.51 6.27 -4.12
N SER A 21 7.64 5.57 -4.16
CA SER A 21 8.09 4.79 -5.32
C SER A 21 7.20 3.56 -5.62
N GLY A 22 5.94 3.58 -5.16
CA GLY A 22 4.97 2.50 -5.22
C GLY A 22 3.79 2.80 -6.15
N CYS A 23 3.13 1.74 -6.60
CA CYS A 23 1.89 1.79 -7.36
C CYS A 23 0.72 2.08 -6.38
N SER A 24 -0.04 3.17 -6.55
CA SER A 24 -1.10 3.57 -5.60
C SER A 24 -2.12 2.45 -5.28
N PRO A 25 -2.58 1.64 -6.26
CA PRO A 25 -3.38 0.44 -5.98
C PRO A 25 -2.71 -0.57 -5.04
N LEU A 26 -1.40 -0.78 -5.17
CA LEU A 26 -0.65 -1.71 -4.31
C LEU A 26 -0.57 -1.16 -2.88
N GLU A 27 -0.32 0.14 -2.72
CA GLU A 27 -0.31 0.80 -1.41
C GLU A 27 -1.66 0.67 -0.70
N GLU A 28 -2.77 0.87 -1.42
CA GLU A 28 -4.12 0.66 -0.89
C GLU A 28 -4.34 -0.78 -0.42
N VAL A 29 -3.94 -1.76 -1.24
CA VAL A 29 -4.05 -3.18 -0.88
C VAL A 29 -3.24 -3.49 0.38
N ILE A 30 -2.01 -2.99 0.49
CA ILE A 30 -1.17 -3.20 1.68
C ILE A 30 -1.83 -2.60 2.92
N ASN A 31 -2.26 -1.34 2.84
CA ASN A 31 -2.92 -0.63 3.95
C ASN A 31 -4.17 -1.36 4.41
N LYS A 32 -5.03 -1.79 3.47
CA LYS A 32 -6.24 -2.56 3.77
C LYS A 32 -5.95 -3.99 4.26
N THR A 33 -4.81 -4.57 3.89
CA THR A 33 -4.39 -5.89 4.38
C THR A 33 -4.03 -5.82 5.87
N ILE A 34 -3.21 -4.85 6.27
CA ILE A 34 -2.69 -4.73 7.64
C ILE A 34 -3.64 -3.99 8.60
N ASP A 35 -4.67 -3.32 8.11
CA ASP A 35 -5.68 -2.68 8.95
C ASP A 35 -6.60 -3.72 9.63
N SER A 36 -6.58 -3.76 10.96
CA SER A 36 -7.38 -4.69 11.75
C SER A 36 -8.89 -4.37 11.74
N GLN A 37 -9.28 -3.18 11.30
CA GLN A 37 -10.68 -2.75 11.22
C GLN A 37 -11.34 -3.16 9.89
N VAL A 38 -10.54 -3.50 8.88
CA VAL A 38 -11.04 -3.96 7.58
C VAL A 38 -11.51 -5.40 7.69
N SER A 39 -12.77 -5.64 7.35
CA SER A 39 -13.35 -6.98 7.37
C SER A 39 -12.82 -7.86 6.23
N VAL A 40 -13.02 -9.18 6.34
CA VAL A 40 -12.70 -10.13 5.26
C VAL A 40 -13.49 -9.80 3.99
N GLU A 41 -14.78 -9.48 4.14
CA GLU A 41 -15.67 -9.13 3.02
C GLU A 41 -15.23 -7.83 2.33
N GLU A 42 -14.89 -6.79 3.10
CA GLU A 42 -14.38 -5.52 2.56
C GLU A 42 -13.09 -5.75 1.75
N TYR A 43 -12.18 -6.56 2.28
CA TYR A 43 -10.94 -6.91 1.61
C TYR A 43 -11.15 -7.70 0.31
N GLN A 44 -12.06 -8.68 0.31
CA GLN A 44 -12.42 -9.42 -0.90
C GLN A 44 -13.07 -8.51 -1.95
N ASN A 45 -13.93 -7.58 -1.53
CA ASN A 45 -14.54 -6.61 -2.44
C ASN A 45 -13.49 -5.69 -3.09
N LEU A 46 -12.48 -5.26 -2.33
CA LEU A 46 -11.35 -4.49 -2.85
C LEU A 46 -10.59 -5.27 -3.95
N LEU A 47 -10.36 -6.56 -3.74
CA LEU A 47 -9.54 -7.40 -4.63
C LEU A 47 -10.34 -8.18 -5.69
N LYS A 48 -11.66 -8.02 -5.71
CA LYS A 48 -12.57 -8.65 -6.68
C LYS A 48 -12.14 -8.45 -8.15
N PRO A 49 -11.66 -7.28 -8.58
CA PRO A 49 -11.18 -7.10 -9.96
C PRO A 49 -9.98 -7.97 -10.34
N TYR A 50 -9.23 -8.47 -9.34
CA TYR A 50 -8.04 -9.31 -9.53
C TYR A 50 -8.32 -10.80 -9.27
N SER A 51 -9.54 -11.15 -8.84
CA SER A 51 -9.90 -12.53 -8.58
C SER A 51 -10.06 -13.32 -9.88
N SER A 52 -9.49 -14.52 -9.94
CA SER A 52 -9.66 -15.47 -11.05
C SER A 52 -10.79 -16.47 -10.81
N GLY A 53 -11.62 -16.25 -9.78
CA GLY A 53 -12.76 -17.09 -9.43
C GLY A 53 -12.68 -17.65 -8.00
N PRO A 54 -13.51 -18.66 -7.68
CA PRO A 54 -13.77 -19.07 -6.29
C PRO A 54 -12.53 -19.50 -5.50
N VAL A 55 -11.53 -20.09 -6.17
CA VAL A 55 -10.27 -20.50 -5.53
C VAL A 55 -9.47 -19.27 -5.07
N THR A 56 -9.37 -18.24 -5.93
CA THR A 56 -8.72 -16.98 -5.57
C THR A 56 -9.52 -16.26 -4.48
N ASP A 57 -10.86 -16.23 -4.58
CA ASP A 57 -11.71 -15.62 -3.55
C ASP A 57 -11.49 -16.24 -2.17
N GLN A 58 -11.41 -17.58 -2.11
CA GLN A 58 -11.11 -18.31 -0.87
C GLN A 58 -9.69 -17.98 -0.35
N ALA A 59 -8.70 -17.92 -1.22
CA ALA A 59 -7.33 -17.57 -0.85
C ALA A 59 -7.26 -16.13 -0.28
N LEU A 60 -7.98 -15.18 -0.87
CA LEU A 60 -8.07 -13.80 -0.38
C LEU A 60 -8.72 -13.73 1.01
N ALA A 61 -9.77 -14.52 1.24
CA ALA A 61 -10.38 -14.61 2.56
C ALA A 61 -9.42 -15.17 3.62
N GLN A 62 -8.73 -16.26 3.29
CA GLN A 62 -7.75 -16.88 4.18
C GLN A 62 -6.56 -15.95 4.47
N LEU A 63 -6.08 -15.25 3.44
CA LEU A 63 -5.03 -14.25 3.57
C LEU A 63 -5.45 -13.15 4.55
N LYS A 64 -6.63 -12.55 4.37
CA LYS A 64 -7.09 -11.50 5.29
C LYS A 64 -7.29 -12.03 6.72
N GLN A 65 -7.86 -13.22 6.87
CA GLN A 65 -8.04 -13.84 8.17
C GLN A 65 -6.71 -14.11 8.88
N CYS A 66 -5.65 -14.45 8.13
CA CYS A 66 -4.30 -14.59 8.67
C CYS A 66 -3.82 -13.26 9.29
N PHE A 67 -3.99 -12.14 8.60
CA PHE A 67 -3.64 -10.81 9.13
C PHE A 67 -4.50 -10.41 10.34
N LEU A 68 -5.79 -10.68 10.32
CA LEU A 68 -6.67 -10.41 11.47
C LEU A 68 -6.33 -11.22 12.72
N SER A 69 -5.60 -12.33 12.57
CA SER A 69 -5.09 -13.12 13.70
C SER A 69 -3.76 -12.62 14.28
N GLN A 70 -3.13 -11.61 13.66
CA GLN A 70 -1.85 -11.06 14.10
C GLN A 70 -2.03 -9.97 15.16
N SER A 71 -0.96 -9.72 15.93
CA SER A 71 -0.91 -8.60 16.88
C SER A 71 -0.76 -7.25 16.15
N ASN A 72 -1.18 -6.16 16.78
CA ASN A 72 -0.99 -4.80 16.24
C ASN A 72 0.49 -4.47 15.97
N GLU A 73 1.41 -4.98 16.81
CA GLU A 73 2.85 -4.84 16.61
C GLU A 73 3.30 -5.55 15.32
N THR A 74 2.84 -6.79 15.12
CA THR A 74 3.14 -7.56 13.90
C THR A 74 2.59 -6.85 12.66
N LEU A 75 1.35 -6.35 12.72
CA LEU A 75 0.73 -5.61 11.61
C LEU A 75 1.53 -4.33 11.26
N SER A 76 1.97 -3.59 12.28
CA SER A 76 2.82 -2.41 12.10
C SER A 76 4.17 -2.77 11.48
N ASN A 77 4.81 -3.85 11.94
CA ASN A 77 6.08 -4.33 11.40
C ASN A 77 5.98 -4.78 9.93
N VAL A 78 4.85 -5.37 9.53
CA VAL A 78 4.61 -5.68 8.10
C VAL A 78 4.52 -4.40 7.27
N GLY A 79 3.87 -3.35 7.78
CA GLY A 79 3.85 -2.04 7.11
C GLY A 79 5.25 -1.50 6.86
N VAL A 80 6.12 -1.53 7.88
CA VAL A 80 7.54 -1.13 7.76
C VAL A 80 8.28 -2.00 6.75
N MET A 81 8.11 -3.32 6.82
CA MET A 81 8.72 -4.26 5.89
C MET A 81 8.35 -3.96 4.43
N MET A 82 7.08 -3.69 4.15
CA MET A 82 6.62 -3.38 2.79
C MET A 82 7.23 -2.07 2.28
N VAL A 83 7.29 -1.02 3.11
CA VAL A 83 7.97 0.24 2.75
C VAL A 83 9.45 -0.01 2.44
N THR A 84 10.16 -0.77 3.29
CA THR A 84 11.58 -1.09 3.04
C THR A 84 11.78 -1.88 1.75
N MET A 85 10.90 -2.83 1.40
CA MET A 85 11.00 -3.62 0.17
C MET A 85 10.79 -2.76 -1.09
N VAL A 86 9.77 -1.90 -1.12
CA VAL A 86 9.40 -1.14 -2.33
C VAL A 86 10.19 0.15 -2.53
N SER A 87 10.84 0.66 -1.49
CA SER A 87 11.71 1.85 -1.55
C SER A 87 13.16 1.54 -1.95
N SER A 88 13.42 0.38 -2.57
CA SER A 88 14.75 -0.09 -3.01
C SER A 88 15.38 0.72 -4.18
N ASN A 89 15.11 2.03 -4.25
CA ASN A 89 15.73 2.92 -5.23
C ASN A 89 16.71 3.93 -4.61
N GLU A 90 17.22 3.68 -3.40
CA GLU A 90 18.24 4.52 -2.73
C GLU A 90 19.20 3.68 -1.86
N LEU A 91 19.95 2.75 -2.46
CA LEU A 91 21.13 2.13 -1.84
C LEU A 91 22.24 1.93 -2.89
#